data_AF-A0AAU4G085-F1
#
_entry.id   AF-A0AAU4G085-F1
#
_cell.length_a   1.000
_cell.length_b   1.000
_cell.length_c   1.000
_cell.angle_alpha   90.00
_cell.angle_beta   90.00
_cell.angle_gamma   90.00
#
_symmetry.space_group_name_H-M   'P 1'
#
loop_
_entity.id
_entity.type
_entity.pdbx_description
1 polymer ?
#
loop_
_entity_poly.entity_id
_entity_poly.type
_entity_poly.pdbx_seq_one_letter_code
_entity_poly.pdbx_strand_id
1 'polypeptide(L)'
;MNRRPRVAGRLSPPKKPEPRRAASPRWRARWRALGKGPKWLIVTLTPLLLTAAVPGIAPWVVDKARDVYGEQPVTVSSENFREVVAGLYWATGDQVTVAAPGDSFDAVQRNGAQMGVSGHQITLDSNRSGRIDLVRITAVVEKRLPPLDGTAFIADPQGSSDAPIVDFHLDSGPEVPALVADESGDPGKATRPYLSDGKVLFLEKGQTEHLIVRASTRKCFCTWRVRIEYSYRGDRRTVTLPPPESPPFKTTAWAFHRVEYNMNTADGAAPARYDCVAQPAACRVVPR
;
A
#
# COMPACT_ATOMS: atom_id res chain seq x y z
N MET A 1 -17.88 55.92 -14.69
CA MET A 1 -17.91 54.83 -13.68
C MET A 1 -16.52 54.68 -13.07
N ASN A 2 -16.32 55.25 -11.88
CA ASN A 2 -15.04 55.27 -11.15
C ASN A 2 -14.79 53.93 -10.45
N ARG A 3 -13.74 53.20 -10.84
CA ARG A 3 -13.25 52.02 -10.11
C ARG A 3 -12.23 52.46 -9.06
N ARG A 4 -12.58 52.24 -7.78
CA ARG A 4 -11.67 52.42 -6.64
C ARG A 4 -10.57 51.34 -6.63
N PRO A 5 -9.34 51.65 -6.21
CA PRO A 5 -8.28 50.67 -6.05
C PRO A 5 -8.48 49.82 -4.79
N ARG A 6 -8.26 48.51 -4.89
CA ARG A 6 -8.26 47.55 -3.78
C ARG A 6 -6.99 47.74 -2.94
N VAL A 7 -7.17 48.02 -1.65
CA VAL A 7 -6.11 48.09 -0.64
C VAL A 7 -5.52 46.69 -0.44
N ALA A 8 -4.20 46.58 -0.58
CA ALA A 8 -3.43 45.37 -0.31
C ALA A 8 -3.43 45.06 1.19
N GLY A 9 -3.94 43.88 1.57
CA GLY A 9 -3.91 43.39 2.94
C GLY A 9 -2.48 43.06 3.36
N ARG A 10 -2.03 43.66 4.48
CA ARG A 10 -0.79 43.30 5.17
C ARG A 10 -0.80 41.82 5.54
N LEU A 11 0.11 41.06 4.95
CA LEU A 11 0.44 39.71 5.39
C LEU A 11 1.11 39.79 6.77
N SER A 12 0.50 39.15 7.76
CA SER A 12 1.10 38.96 9.09
C SER A 12 2.40 38.15 8.97
N PRO A 13 3.46 38.51 9.71
CA PRO A 13 4.72 37.79 9.66
C PRO A 13 4.55 36.35 10.17
N PRO A 14 5.33 35.39 9.64
CA PRO A 14 5.27 33.99 10.04
C PRO A 14 5.60 33.85 11.53
N LYS A 15 4.69 33.19 12.25
CA LYS A 15 4.82 32.87 13.68
C LYS A 15 6.10 32.04 13.88
N LYS A 16 7.06 32.55 14.66
CA LYS A 16 8.30 31.82 14.99
C LYS A 16 7.95 30.43 15.53
N PRO A 17 8.62 29.37 15.04
CA PRO A 17 8.39 28.02 15.56
C PRO A 17 8.74 27.99 17.04
N GLU A 18 7.75 27.64 17.85
CA GLU A 18 7.88 27.47 19.28
C GLU A 18 8.86 26.30 19.54
N PRO A 19 9.90 26.49 20.36
CA PRO A 19 10.86 25.43 20.62
C PRO A 19 10.14 24.25 21.26
N ARG A 20 10.07 23.13 20.52
CA ARG A 20 9.61 21.83 21.03
C ARG A 20 10.38 21.53 22.31
N ARG A 21 9.70 21.64 23.45
CA ARG A 21 10.20 21.20 24.75
C ARG A 21 10.61 19.74 24.63
N ALA A 22 11.90 19.48 24.61
CA ALA A 22 12.45 18.13 24.68
C ALA A 22 11.86 17.44 25.92
N ALA A 23 11.18 16.32 25.71
CA ALA A 23 10.65 15.50 26.78
C ALA A 23 11.81 15.12 27.71
N SER A 24 11.75 15.62 28.95
CA SER A 24 12.84 15.46 29.92
C SER A 24 13.16 13.96 30.15
N PRO A 25 14.43 13.58 30.39
CA PRO A 25 14.86 12.17 30.47
C PRO A 25 14.42 11.44 31.74
N ARG A 26 13.50 12.02 32.54
CA ARG A 26 13.20 11.58 33.92
C ARG A 26 12.62 10.16 33.98
N TRP A 27 12.00 9.66 32.90
CA TRP A 27 11.45 8.31 32.89
C TRP A 27 12.55 7.23 32.89
N ARG A 28 13.63 7.39 32.11
CA ARG A 28 14.70 6.39 32.00
C ARG A 28 15.49 6.20 33.32
N ALA A 29 15.55 7.22 34.18
CA ALA A 29 16.18 7.12 35.50
C ALA A 29 15.33 6.32 36.50
N ARG A 30 14.00 6.37 36.42
CA ARG A 30 13.10 5.60 37.30
C ARG A 30 13.15 4.09 37.03
N TRP A 31 13.34 3.68 35.78
CA TRP A 31 13.47 2.26 35.43
C TRP A 31 14.78 1.63 35.89
N ARG A 32 15.89 2.39 35.93
CA ARG A 32 17.17 1.87 36.46
C ARG A 32 17.15 1.67 37.98
N ALA A 33 16.34 2.43 38.71
CA ALA A 33 16.19 2.27 40.17
C ALA A 33 15.35 1.03 40.55
N LEU A 34 14.54 0.49 39.63
CA LEU A 34 13.74 -0.71 39.84
C LEU A 34 14.51 -2.02 39.62
N GLY A 35 15.73 -1.97 39.06
CA GLY A 35 16.53 -3.16 38.73
C GLY A 35 17.42 -3.70 39.86
N LYS A 36 17.39 -3.14 41.08
CA LYS A 36 18.32 -3.51 42.17
C LYS A 36 17.66 -3.87 43.50
N GLY A 37 16.43 -4.41 43.49
CA GLY A 37 15.79 -4.88 44.73
C GLY A 37 14.70 -5.93 44.51
N PRO A 38 14.24 -6.61 45.58
CA PRO A 38 13.25 -7.70 45.54
C PRO A 38 11.89 -7.30 44.95
N LYS A 39 11.65 -5.99 44.72
CA LYS A 39 10.45 -5.48 44.06
C LYS A 39 10.34 -5.87 42.58
N TRP A 40 11.45 -6.22 41.91
CA TRP A 40 11.39 -6.71 40.52
C TRP A 40 10.74 -8.10 40.42
N LEU A 41 10.94 -8.95 41.43
CA LEU A 41 10.27 -10.26 41.54
C LEU A 41 8.75 -10.13 41.68
N ILE A 42 8.26 -9.10 42.37
CA ILE A 42 6.81 -8.87 42.50
C ILE A 42 6.21 -8.51 41.14
N VAL A 43 6.89 -7.71 40.31
CA VAL A 43 6.40 -7.32 38.98
C VAL A 43 6.35 -8.51 38.02
N THR A 44 7.22 -9.51 38.16
CA THR A 44 7.22 -10.71 37.30
C THR A 44 6.31 -11.83 37.82
N LEU A 45 6.15 -12.02 39.15
CA LEU A 45 5.32 -13.10 39.73
C LEU A 45 3.81 -12.80 39.76
N THR A 46 3.42 -11.54 39.90
CA THR A 46 2.00 -11.16 40.01
C THR A 46 1.14 -11.57 38.80
N PRO A 47 1.56 -11.37 37.54
CA PRO A 47 0.75 -11.82 36.40
C PRO A 47 0.62 -13.35 36.33
N LEU A 48 1.65 -14.10 36.76
CA LEU A 48 1.65 -15.56 36.78
C LEU A 48 0.62 -16.13 37.77
N LEU A 49 0.50 -15.54 38.96
CA LEU A 49 -0.51 -15.93 39.96
C LEU A 49 -1.95 -15.59 39.51
N LEU A 50 -2.16 -14.45 38.86
CA LEU A 50 -3.46 -14.05 38.32
C LEU A 50 -3.94 -14.98 37.18
N THR A 51 -3.02 -15.46 36.33
CA THR A 51 -3.38 -16.39 35.25
C THR A 51 -3.82 -17.77 35.75
N ALA A 52 -3.32 -18.22 36.91
CA ALA A 52 -3.71 -19.50 37.49
C ALA A 52 -5.08 -19.46 38.18
N ALA A 53 -5.48 -18.30 38.71
CA ALA A 53 -6.71 -18.17 39.51
C ALA A 53 -7.98 -17.93 38.66
N VAL A 54 -7.85 -17.33 37.48
CA VAL A 54 -9.00 -17.03 36.59
C VAL A 54 -8.63 -17.33 35.13
N PRO A 55 -8.95 -18.54 34.63
CA PRO A 55 -8.58 -18.97 33.27
C PRO A 55 -9.02 -17.98 32.17
N GLY A 56 -10.14 -17.28 32.37
CA GLY A 56 -10.65 -16.29 31.42
C GLY A 56 -9.81 -15.00 31.28
N ILE A 57 -8.96 -14.66 32.25
CA ILE A 57 -8.15 -13.43 32.24
C ILE A 57 -6.77 -13.66 31.60
N ALA A 58 -6.32 -14.93 31.50
CA ALA A 58 -5.00 -15.26 30.99
C ALA A 58 -4.71 -14.69 29.58
N PRO A 59 -5.62 -14.75 28.58
CA PRO A 59 -5.36 -14.16 27.26
C PRO A 59 -5.14 -12.65 27.32
N TRP A 60 -5.88 -11.95 28.19
CA TRP A 60 -5.75 -10.51 28.36
C TRP A 60 -4.41 -10.11 28.97
N VAL A 61 -3.91 -10.88 29.96
CA VAL A 61 -2.61 -10.66 30.60
C VAL A 61 -1.47 -10.88 29.62
N VAL A 62 -1.54 -11.95 28.81
CA VAL A 62 -0.54 -12.23 27.76
C VAL A 62 -0.51 -11.09 26.74
N ASP A 63 -1.67 -10.64 26.25
CA ASP A 63 -1.75 -9.50 25.32
C ASP A 63 -1.17 -8.22 25.94
N LYS A 64 -1.48 -7.93 27.21
CA LYS A 64 -0.91 -6.78 27.93
C LYS A 64 0.61 -6.89 28.07
N ALA A 65 1.14 -8.07 28.36
CA ALA A 65 2.58 -8.28 28.41
C ALA A 65 3.22 -8.01 27.04
N ARG A 66 2.66 -8.55 25.96
CA ARG A 66 3.11 -8.30 24.58
C ARG A 66 3.06 -6.82 24.20
N ASP A 67 2.02 -6.10 24.62
CA ASP A 67 1.91 -4.65 24.41
C ASP A 67 3.01 -3.88 25.15
N VAL A 68 3.39 -4.32 26.36
CA VAL A 68 4.52 -3.74 27.12
C VAL A 68 5.85 -3.98 26.43
N TYR A 69 6.02 -5.12 25.75
CA TYR A 69 7.21 -5.41 24.95
C TYR A 69 7.19 -4.76 23.55
N GLY A 70 6.12 -4.03 23.20
CA GLY A 70 6.02 -3.29 21.95
C GLY A 70 5.69 -4.16 20.73
N GLU A 71 5.20 -5.39 20.93
CA GLU A 71 4.71 -6.20 19.82
C GLU A 71 3.50 -5.55 19.17
N GLN A 72 3.43 -5.57 17.85
CA GLN A 72 2.27 -5.07 17.11
C GLN A 72 1.08 -6.06 17.21
N PRO A 73 -0.16 -5.58 17.44
CA PRO A 73 -1.36 -6.41 17.45
C PRO A 73 -1.68 -7.07 16.12
N VAL A 74 -1.31 -6.39 15.03
CA VAL A 74 -1.47 -6.85 13.67
C VAL A 74 -0.09 -6.94 13.04
N THR A 75 0.24 -8.11 12.50
CA THR A 75 1.33 -8.27 11.55
C THR A 75 0.77 -8.14 10.14
N VAL A 76 1.45 -7.38 9.29
CA VAL A 76 0.99 -7.16 7.93
C VAL A 76 2.11 -7.45 6.96
N SER A 77 1.78 -8.15 5.89
CA SER A 77 2.65 -8.38 4.75
C SER A 77 1.95 -7.96 3.47
N SER A 78 2.75 -7.73 2.42
CA SER A 78 2.22 -7.42 1.11
C SER A 78 3.09 -8.01 0.03
N GLU A 79 2.47 -8.48 -1.04
CA GLU A 79 3.12 -9.00 -2.22
C GLU A 79 2.44 -8.52 -3.50
N ASN A 80 3.19 -8.51 -4.60
CA ASN A 80 2.60 -8.25 -5.91
C ASN A 80 1.68 -9.43 -6.25
N PHE A 81 0.42 -9.15 -6.57
CA PHE A 81 -0.57 -10.17 -6.89
C PHE A 81 -1.09 -9.86 -8.29
N ARG A 82 -0.46 -10.49 -9.28
CA ARG A 82 -0.62 -10.13 -10.69
C ARG A 82 -1.93 -10.65 -11.25
N GLU A 83 -2.47 -11.69 -10.63
CA GLU A 83 -3.68 -12.43 -10.97
C GLU A 83 -4.93 -11.54 -10.93
N VAL A 84 -4.88 -10.41 -10.21
CA VAL A 84 -5.92 -9.36 -10.21
C VAL A 84 -6.01 -8.61 -11.54
N VAL A 85 -4.93 -8.62 -12.32
CA VAL A 85 -4.84 -7.98 -13.62
C VAL A 85 -4.77 -9.09 -14.65
N ALA A 86 -5.83 -9.23 -15.45
CA ALA A 86 -6.00 -10.37 -16.35
C ALA A 86 -4.86 -10.53 -17.39
N GLY A 87 -4.05 -9.49 -17.64
CA GLY A 87 -2.91 -9.52 -18.57
C GLY A 87 -1.59 -9.02 -17.95
N LEU A 88 -0.49 -9.26 -18.66
CA LEU A 88 0.84 -8.78 -18.27
C LEU A 88 1.18 -7.50 -19.03
N TYR A 89 0.88 -6.37 -18.40
CA TYR A 89 1.22 -5.06 -18.95
C TYR A 89 2.23 -4.38 -18.04
N TRP A 90 3.46 -4.23 -18.51
CA TRP A 90 4.56 -3.66 -17.73
C TRP A 90 5.33 -2.66 -18.56
N ALA A 91 5.84 -1.61 -17.93
CA ALA A 91 6.79 -0.70 -18.57
C ALA A 91 7.94 -0.36 -17.64
N THR A 92 9.09 -0.07 -18.22
CA THR A 92 10.28 0.48 -17.56
C THR A 92 10.72 1.76 -18.26
N GLY A 93 11.44 2.63 -17.55
CA GLY A 93 12.06 3.82 -18.12
C GLY A 93 13.30 3.52 -18.98
N ASP A 94 13.87 2.33 -18.83
CA ASP A 94 15.05 1.90 -19.57
C ASP A 94 14.66 1.36 -20.97
N GLN A 95 15.54 1.51 -21.96
CA GLN A 95 15.42 0.76 -23.21
C GLN A 95 16.07 -0.60 -23.04
N VAL A 96 15.25 -1.63 -22.87
CA VAL A 96 15.70 -3.00 -22.67
C VAL A 96 15.97 -3.66 -24.02
N THR A 97 17.14 -4.29 -24.12
CA THR A 97 17.47 -5.22 -25.21
C THR A 97 17.93 -6.52 -24.57
N VAL A 98 17.28 -7.62 -24.93
CA VAL A 98 17.58 -8.97 -24.43
C VAL A 98 18.16 -9.83 -25.55
N ALA A 99 19.01 -10.78 -25.18
CA ALA A 99 19.61 -11.73 -26.12
C ALA A 99 18.58 -12.74 -26.63
N ALA A 100 17.70 -13.21 -25.75
CA ALA A 100 16.57 -14.07 -26.08
C ALA A 100 15.26 -13.33 -25.79
N PRO A 101 14.29 -13.27 -26.72
CA PRO A 101 13.02 -12.59 -26.48
C PRO A 101 12.25 -13.12 -25.26
N GLY A 102 12.40 -14.40 -24.91
CA GLY A 102 11.79 -15.00 -23.71
C GLY A 102 12.19 -14.31 -22.40
N ASP A 103 13.37 -13.67 -22.35
CA ASP A 103 13.87 -12.99 -21.16
C ASP A 103 13.35 -11.54 -21.02
N SER A 104 12.62 -11.05 -22.02
CA SER A 104 12.17 -9.65 -22.10
C SER A 104 11.28 -9.26 -20.91
N PHE A 105 10.39 -10.16 -20.49
CA PHE A 105 9.48 -9.88 -19.37
C PHE A 105 10.24 -9.66 -18.07
N ASP A 106 11.13 -10.59 -17.70
CA ASP A 106 11.93 -10.48 -16.48
C ASP A 106 12.81 -9.23 -16.50
N ALA A 107 13.36 -8.88 -17.66
CA ALA A 107 14.15 -7.68 -17.83
C ALA A 107 13.35 -6.39 -17.63
N VAL A 108 12.15 -6.31 -18.22
CA VAL A 108 11.24 -5.16 -18.01
C VAL A 108 10.75 -5.12 -16.56
N GLN A 109 10.45 -6.27 -15.96
CA GLN A 109 9.87 -6.35 -14.63
C GLN A 109 10.83 -5.84 -13.55
N ARG A 110 12.12 -6.20 -13.61
CA ARG A 110 13.11 -5.89 -12.56
C ARG A 110 13.11 -4.41 -12.13
N ASN A 111 12.98 -3.50 -13.09
CA ASN A 111 12.98 -2.05 -12.84
C ASN A 111 11.65 -1.37 -13.19
N GLY A 112 10.69 -2.12 -13.72
CA GLY A 112 9.44 -1.59 -14.24
C GLY A 112 8.32 -1.43 -13.23
N ALA A 113 7.14 -1.17 -13.77
CA ALA A 113 5.87 -1.07 -13.07
C ALA A 113 4.74 -1.59 -13.96
N GLN A 114 3.65 -2.07 -13.36
CA GLN A 114 2.46 -2.45 -14.13
C GLN A 114 1.81 -1.22 -14.77
N MET A 115 1.33 -1.36 -16.01
CA MET A 115 0.75 -0.30 -16.82
C MET A 115 -0.77 -0.20 -16.64
N GLY A 116 -1.26 1.03 -16.42
CA GLY A 116 -2.64 1.39 -16.15
C GLY A 116 -3.12 0.95 -14.77
N VAL A 117 -2.96 -0.33 -14.45
CA VAL A 117 -3.51 -1.00 -13.27
C VAL A 117 -2.45 -1.92 -12.68
N SER A 118 -2.28 -1.88 -11.35
CA SER A 118 -1.45 -2.83 -10.60
C SER A 118 -2.25 -3.57 -9.54
N GLY A 119 -1.94 -4.84 -9.31
CA GLY A 119 -2.57 -5.71 -8.31
C GLY A 119 -1.61 -6.10 -7.19
N HIS A 120 -2.10 -6.08 -5.96
CA HIS A 120 -1.35 -6.40 -4.75
C HIS A 120 -2.22 -7.19 -3.78
N GLN A 121 -1.63 -8.14 -3.07
CA GLN A 121 -2.27 -8.84 -1.96
C GLN A 121 -1.69 -8.32 -0.67
N ILE A 122 -2.55 -7.91 0.26
CA ILE A 122 -2.18 -7.52 1.61
C ILE A 122 -2.74 -8.55 2.58
N THR A 123 -1.88 -9.15 3.38
CA THR A 123 -2.26 -10.15 4.37
C THR A 123 -2.16 -9.53 5.75
N LEU A 124 -3.27 -9.58 6.50
CA LEU A 124 -3.41 -9.06 7.85
C LEU A 124 -3.58 -10.23 8.81
N ASP A 125 -2.64 -10.38 9.74
CA ASP A 125 -2.69 -11.42 10.76
C ASP A 125 -2.85 -10.80 12.14
N SER A 126 -3.89 -11.20 12.86
CA SER A 126 -4.10 -10.80 14.25
C SER A 126 -3.44 -11.79 15.22
N ASN A 127 -2.51 -11.29 16.03
CA ASN A 127 -1.84 -12.08 17.06
C ASN A 127 -2.40 -11.83 18.48
N ARG A 128 -3.55 -11.14 18.59
CA ARG A 128 -4.17 -10.73 19.86
C ARG A 128 -5.50 -11.42 20.09
N SER A 129 -5.86 -11.61 21.36
CA SER A 129 -7.13 -12.24 21.77
C SER A 129 -8.37 -11.36 21.64
N GLY A 130 -8.21 -10.06 21.36
CA GLY A 130 -9.31 -9.12 21.21
C GLY A 130 -9.61 -8.77 19.75
N ARG A 131 -10.83 -8.32 19.51
CA ARG A 131 -11.28 -7.76 18.22
C ARG A 131 -10.43 -6.55 17.83
N ILE A 132 -9.94 -6.54 16.60
CA ILE A 132 -9.25 -5.42 15.98
C ILE A 132 -10.15 -4.84 14.89
N ASP A 133 -10.54 -3.58 15.02
CA ASP A 133 -11.41 -2.91 14.04
C ASP A 133 -10.57 -2.14 13.02
N LEU A 134 -10.75 -2.42 11.73
CA LEU A 134 -10.17 -1.59 10.68
C LEU A 134 -11.00 -0.31 10.54
N VAL A 135 -10.34 0.83 10.70
CA VAL A 135 -10.97 2.15 10.76
C VAL A 135 -10.88 2.84 9.40
N ARG A 136 -9.72 2.78 8.75
CA ARG A 136 -9.49 3.47 7.48
C ARG A 136 -8.42 2.76 6.68
N ILE A 137 -8.66 2.62 5.39
CA ILE A 137 -7.67 2.11 4.42
C ILE A 137 -7.49 3.20 3.36
N THR A 138 -6.25 3.62 3.12
CA THR A 138 -5.93 4.73 2.21
C THR A 138 -4.64 4.43 1.46
N ALA A 139 -4.59 4.68 0.15
CA ALA A 139 -3.33 4.74 -0.58
C ALA A 139 -2.71 6.13 -0.42
N VAL A 140 -1.43 6.17 -0.08
CA VAL A 140 -0.61 7.38 0.04
C VAL A 140 0.32 7.43 -1.15
N VAL A 141 0.11 8.39 -2.06
CA VAL A 141 0.96 8.60 -3.23
C VAL A 141 2.18 9.43 -2.81
N GLU A 142 3.35 8.80 -2.82
CA GLU A 142 4.61 9.40 -2.38
C GLU A 142 5.25 10.26 -3.48
N LYS A 143 5.17 9.79 -4.72
CA LYS A 143 5.77 10.47 -5.88
C LYS A 143 4.90 10.30 -7.11
N ARG A 144 4.87 11.36 -7.92
CA ARG A 144 4.27 11.37 -9.26
C ARG A 144 5.32 11.83 -10.26
N LEU A 145 5.57 11.00 -11.25
CA LEU A 145 6.48 11.26 -12.36
C LEU A 145 5.72 11.07 -13.68
N PRO A 146 6.24 11.56 -14.81
CA PRO A 146 5.74 11.17 -16.12
C PRO A 146 5.69 9.64 -16.27
N PRO A 147 4.71 9.09 -17.01
CA PRO A 147 4.66 7.66 -17.30
C PRO A 147 5.98 7.14 -17.88
N LEU A 148 6.31 5.89 -17.58
CA LEU A 148 7.52 5.24 -18.06
C LEU A 148 7.47 5.07 -19.59
N ASP A 149 8.50 5.54 -20.29
CA ASP A 149 8.55 5.66 -21.76
C ASP A 149 9.68 4.85 -22.43
N GLY A 150 10.37 3.97 -21.69
CA GLY A 150 11.49 3.17 -22.18
C GLY A 150 11.04 1.95 -22.96
N THR A 151 10.76 0.86 -22.25
CA THR A 151 10.32 -0.41 -22.83
C THR A 151 9.03 -0.88 -22.18
N ALA A 152 8.06 -1.28 -23.00
CA ALA A 152 6.84 -1.96 -22.57
C ALA A 152 6.89 -3.47 -22.89
N PHE A 153 6.28 -4.26 -22.03
CA PHE A 153 5.96 -5.66 -22.27
C PHE A 153 4.43 -5.82 -22.19
N ILE A 154 3.85 -6.45 -23.21
CA ILE A 154 2.41 -6.59 -23.38
C ILE A 154 2.08 -8.06 -23.65
N ALA A 155 1.28 -8.65 -22.78
CA ALA A 155 0.59 -9.90 -23.04
C ALA A 155 -0.89 -9.76 -22.66
N ASP A 156 -1.78 -9.96 -23.62
CA ASP A 156 -3.23 -9.91 -23.37
C ASP A 156 -3.69 -11.10 -22.52
N PRO A 157 -4.83 -10.97 -21.84
CA PRO A 157 -5.35 -12.00 -20.96
C PRO A 157 -5.60 -13.32 -21.67
N GLN A 158 -5.30 -14.42 -20.99
CA GLN A 158 -5.66 -15.78 -21.42
C GLN A 158 -6.74 -16.40 -20.51
N GLY A 159 -7.36 -15.62 -19.63
CA GLY A 159 -8.35 -16.08 -18.65
C GLY A 159 -8.99 -14.95 -17.84
N SER A 160 -9.80 -15.32 -16.85
CA SER A 160 -10.39 -14.36 -15.91
C SER A 160 -9.43 -14.04 -14.76
N SER A 161 -9.42 -12.78 -14.32
CA SER A 161 -8.73 -12.36 -13.10
C SER A 161 -9.59 -12.59 -11.86
N ASP A 162 -8.96 -12.76 -10.71
CA ASP A 162 -9.65 -12.67 -9.43
C ASP A 162 -10.26 -11.27 -9.25
N ALA A 163 -11.47 -11.22 -8.68
CA ALA A 163 -12.14 -9.95 -8.44
C ALA A 163 -11.39 -9.19 -7.31
N PRO A 164 -10.89 -7.97 -7.58
CA PRO A 164 -10.32 -7.17 -6.51
C PRO A 164 -11.39 -6.83 -5.49
N ILE A 165 -10.97 -6.71 -4.24
CA ILE A 165 -11.84 -6.35 -3.13
C ILE A 165 -11.80 -4.84 -2.91
N VAL A 166 -10.64 -4.22 -3.17
CA VAL A 166 -10.36 -2.81 -2.91
C VAL A 166 -9.75 -2.12 -4.13
N ASP A 167 -10.28 -0.96 -4.50
CA ASP A 167 -9.77 -0.10 -5.57
C ASP A 167 -9.18 1.21 -5.03
N PHE A 168 -8.05 1.64 -5.61
CA PHE A 168 -7.44 2.95 -5.43
C PHE A 168 -7.28 3.68 -6.76
N HIS A 169 -7.92 4.84 -6.89
CA HIS A 169 -7.73 5.74 -8.04
C HIS A 169 -6.59 6.70 -7.74
N LEU A 170 -5.37 6.34 -8.13
CA LEU A 170 -4.17 7.07 -7.78
C LEU A 170 -4.15 8.48 -8.35
N ASP A 171 -5.01 8.84 -9.31
CA ASP A 171 -5.10 10.20 -9.85
C ASP A 171 -5.92 11.18 -8.97
N SER A 172 -6.60 10.68 -7.94
CA SER A 172 -7.56 11.46 -7.15
C SER A 172 -6.94 12.36 -6.08
N GLY A 173 -5.67 12.17 -5.72
CA GLY A 173 -4.99 12.99 -4.72
C GLY A 173 -3.76 12.33 -4.09
N PRO A 174 -3.08 13.00 -3.13
CA PRO A 174 -1.95 12.42 -2.41
C PRO A 174 -2.37 11.35 -1.39
N GLU A 175 -3.60 11.43 -0.86
CA GLU A 175 -4.22 10.39 -0.04
C GLU A 175 -5.54 9.98 -0.71
N VAL A 176 -5.63 8.70 -1.09
CA VAL A 176 -6.74 8.15 -1.87
C VAL A 176 -7.45 7.11 -1.01
N PRO A 177 -8.75 7.30 -0.68
CA PRO A 177 -9.47 6.32 0.12
C PRO A 177 -9.65 5.01 -0.64
N ALA A 178 -9.69 3.89 0.09
CA ALA A 178 -10.09 2.61 -0.46
C ALA A 178 -11.54 2.66 -0.94
N LEU A 179 -11.79 2.17 -2.16
CA LEU A 179 -13.11 2.04 -2.76
C LEU A 179 -13.49 0.57 -2.89
N VAL A 180 -14.79 0.26 -2.88
CA VAL A 180 -15.28 -1.06 -3.27
C VAL A 180 -15.14 -1.19 -4.79
N ALA A 181 -14.50 -2.26 -5.24
CA ALA A 181 -14.43 -2.58 -6.65
C ALA A 181 -15.84 -2.85 -7.19
N ASP A 182 -16.14 -2.34 -8.39
CA ASP A 182 -17.40 -2.62 -9.06
C ASP A 182 -17.45 -4.09 -9.51
N GLU A 183 -18.65 -4.68 -9.58
CA GLU A 183 -18.85 -6.08 -10.01
C GLU A 183 -18.37 -6.33 -11.45
N SER A 184 -18.36 -5.28 -12.29
CA SER A 184 -17.79 -5.38 -13.65
C SER A 184 -16.27 -5.46 -13.67
N GLY A 185 -15.60 -5.21 -12.53
CA GLY A 185 -14.15 -5.10 -12.47
C GLY A 185 -13.61 -3.88 -13.20
N ASP A 186 -14.42 -2.91 -13.63
CA ASP A 186 -13.94 -1.70 -14.30
C ASP A 186 -13.31 -0.72 -13.28
N PRO A 187 -11.99 -0.45 -13.36
CA PRO A 187 -11.32 0.48 -12.45
C PRO A 187 -11.74 1.94 -12.64
N GLY A 188 -12.55 2.27 -13.66
CA GLY A 188 -13.15 3.59 -13.85
C GLY A 188 -14.50 3.76 -13.13
N LYS A 189 -15.09 2.66 -12.63
CA LYS A 189 -16.44 2.64 -12.06
C LYS A 189 -16.50 2.41 -10.56
N ALA A 190 -15.37 2.22 -9.86
CA ALA A 190 -15.41 2.02 -8.41
C ALA A 190 -16.21 3.12 -7.71
N THR A 191 -17.24 2.72 -6.98
CA THR A 191 -18.42 3.57 -6.75
C THR A 191 -18.43 4.26 -5.39
N ARG A 192 -17.87 3.62 -4.35
CA ARG A 192 -18.07 4.04 -2.95
C ARG A 192 -16.91 3.65 -2.01
N PRO A 193 -16.74 4.35 -0.87
CA PRO A 193 -15.70 4.01 0.10
C PRO A 193 -15.87 2.60 0.68
N TYR A 194 -14.77 1.88 0.84
CA TYR A 194 -14.78 0.46 1.24
C TYR A 194 -15.46 0.20 2.59
N LEU A 195 -15.30 1.12 3.55
CA LEU A 195 -15.86 1.00 4.91
C LEU A 195 -17.12 1.85 5.14
N SER A 196 -17.80 2.33 4.08
CA SER A 196 -18.93 3.28 4.24
C SER A 196 -20.22 2.65 4.76
N ASP A 197 -20.43 1.34 4.61
CA ASP A 197 -21.74 0.71 4.86
C ASP A 197 -21.97 0.31 6.32
N GLY A 198 -21.11 0.74 7.24
CA GLY A 198 -21.11 0.22 8.60
C GLY A 198 -20.63 -1.23 8.70
N LYS A 199 -20.18 -1.85 7.60
CA LYS A 199 -19.41 -3.10 7.63
C LYS A 199 -18.06 -2.80 8.25
N VAL A 200 -17.96 -3.03 9.56
CA VAL A 200 -16.68 -2.98 10.27
C VAL A 200 -15.96 -4.27 9.94
N LEU A 201 -14.88 -4.19 9.15
CA LEU A 201 -13.98 -5.31 8.98
C LEU A 201 -13.19 -5.48 10.27
N PHE A 202 -13.29 -6.65 10.89
CA PHE A 202 -12.60 -6.96 12.13
C PHE A 202 -11.77 -8.23 12.01
N LEU A 203 -10.68 -8.27 12.77
CA LEU A 203 -9.80 -9.44 12.86
C LEU A 203 -9.94 -10.06 14.24
N GLU A 204 -10.23 -11.36 14.28
CA GLU A 204 -10.17 -12.19 15.48
C GLU A 204 -8.79 -12.83 15.68
N LYS A 205 -8.55 -13.39 16.86
CA LYS A 205 -7.26 -14.02 17.17
C LYS A 205 -6.96 -15.17 16.21
N GLY A 206 -5.80 -15.13 15.57
CA GLY A 206 -5.38 -16.18 14.64
C GLY A 206 -6.17 -16.20 13.34
N GLN A 207 -7.03 -15.21 13.11
CA GLN A 207 -7.62 -14.97 11.80
C GLN A 207 -6.60 -14.27 10.91
N THR A 208 -6.49 -14.79 9.69
CA THR A 208 -5.77 -14.17 8.58
C THR A 208 -6.81 -13.58 7.64
N GLU A 209 -6.66 -12.31 7.30
CA GLU A 209 -7.52 -11.62 6.34
C GLU A 209 -6.68 -11.19 5.13
N HIS A 210 -7.19 -11.49 3.93
CA HIS A 210 -6.55 -11.12 2.68
C HIS A 210 -7.31 -9.98 2.01
N LEU A 211 -6.63 -8.85 1.81
CA LEU A 211 -7.13 -7.73 1.03
C LEU A 211 -6.49 -7.76 -0.35
N ILE A 212 -7.29 -8.11 -1.35
CA ILE A 212 -6.90 -8.00 -2.75
C ILE A 212 -7.11 -6.55 -3.18
N VAL A 213 -6.00 -5.85 -3.41
CA VAL A 213 -5.93 -4.44 -3.72
C VAL A 213 -5.59 -4.24 -5.18
N ARG A 214 -6.30 -3.33 -5.82
CA ARG A 214 -5.99 -2.84 -7.16
C ARG A 214 -5.81 -1.33 -7.12
N ALA A 215 -4.82 -0.84 -7.85
CA ALA A 215 -4.56 0.59 -7.98
C ALA A 215 -4.44 0.98 -9.44
N SER A 216 -5.08 2.08 -9.83
CA SER A 216 -5.15 2.55 -11.21
C SER A 216 -4.66 3.98 -11.37
N THR A 217 -4.03 4.27 -12.51
CA THR A 217 -3.60 5.61 -12.91
C THR A 217 -3.69 5.77 -14.42
N ARG A 218 -4.07 6.96 -14.87
CA ARG A 218 -4.11 7.39 -16.27
C ARG A 218 -3.12 8.50 -16.57
N LYS A 219 -2.38 9.00 -15.57
CA LYS A 219 -1.57 10.24 -15.72
C LYS A 219 -0.10 10.12 -15.36
N CYS A 220 0.27 9.23 -14.44
CA CYS A 220 1.60 9.22 -13.82
C CYS A 220 2.25 7.83 -13.84
N PHE A 221 3.57 7.83 -13.76
CA PHE A 221 4.28 6.85 -12.95
C PHE A 221 4.20 7.27 -11.49
N CYS A 222 3.44 6.51 -10.71
CA CYS A 222 3.17 6.78 -9.31
C CYS A 222 3.85 5.74 -8.42
N THR A 223 4.58 6.21 -7.40
CA THR A 223 5.04 5.38 -6.28
C THR A 223 4.14 5.63 -5.08
N TRP A 224 3.69 4.58 -4.42
CA TRP A 224 2.65 4.68 -3.40
C TRP A 224 2.72 3.56 -2.37
N ARG A 225 2.03 3.76 -1.24
CA ARG A 225 1.89 2.80 -0.15
C ARG A 225 0.45 2.73 0.34
N VAL A 226 0.04 1.63 0.93
CA VAL A 226 -1.23 1.51 1.65
C VAL A 226 -1.01 1.83 3.11
N ARG A 227 -1.82 2.74 3.65
CA ARG A 227 -1.92 3.05 5.07
C ARG A 227 -3.22 2.47 5.61
N ILE A 228 -3.12 1.61 6.62
CA ILE A 228 -4.26 1.03 7.33
C ILE A 228 -4.27 1.57 8.75
N GLU A 229 -5.32 2.29 9.11
CA GLU A 229 -5.64 2.68 10.48
C GLU A 229 -6.55 1.63 11.10
N TYR A 230 -6.21 1.16 12.29
CA TYR A 230 -7.01 0.21 13.05
C TYR A 230 -7.11 0.61 14.51
N SER A 231 -8.13 0.11 15.20
CA SER A 231 -8.37 0.31 16.62
C SER A 231 -8.26 -1.02 17.35
N TYR A 232 -7.50 -1.04 18.44
CA TYR A 232 -7.42 -2.17 19.36
C TYR A 232 -7.53 -1.66 20.80
N ARG A 233 -8.56 -2.11 21.52
CA ARG A 233 -8.85 -1.67 22.91
C ARG A 233 -8.94 -0.14 23.08
N GLY A 234 -9.47 0.55 22.06
CA GLY A 234 -9.62 2.01 22.05
C GLY A 234 -8.38 2.77 21.58
N ASP A 235 -7.22 2.11 21.46
CA ASP A 235 -6.01 2.70 20.92
C ASP A 235 -6.02 2.63 19.39
N ARG A 236 -5.90 3.79 18.74
CA ARG A 236 -5.71 3.87 17.29
C ARG A 236 -4.26 3.68 16.93
N ARG A 237 -4.02 2.83 15.94
CA ARG A 237 -2.70 2.52 15.39
C ARG A 237 -2.75 2.59 13.88
N THR A 238 -1.57 2.71 13.29
CA THR A 238 -1.41 2.81 11.85
C THR A 238 -0.28 1.91 11.41
N VAL A 239 -0.52 1.16 10.33
CA VAL A 239 0.48 0.35 9.62
C VAL A 239 0.55 0.82 8.18
N THR A 240 1.74 0.76 7.59
CA THR A 240 2.01 1.21 6.22
C THR A 240 2.67 0.09 5.43
N LEU A 241 2.20 -0.14 4.20
CA LEU A 241 2.53 -1.27 3.34
C LEU A 241 2.91 -0.82 1.92
N PRO A 242 4.05 -1.28 1.36
CA PRO A 242 5.11 -1.97 2.07
C PRO A 242 5.65 -1.09 3.22
N PRO A 243 6.41 -1.63 4.18
CA PRO A 243 6.93 -0.80 5.26
C PRO A 243 7.97 0.21 4.73
N PRO A 244 8.17 1.36 5.40
CA PRO A 244 8.95 2.48 4.86
C PRO A 244 10.38 2.14 4.39
N GLU A 245 11.00 1.12 4.98
CA GLU A 245 12.32 0.59 4.64
C GLU A 245 12.37 -0.20 3.33
N SER A 246 11.22 -0.71 2.88
CA SER A 246 11.09 -1.45 1.62
C SER A 246 10.64 -0.53 0.48
N PRO A 247 10.96 -0.83 -0.79
CA PRO A 247 10.46 -0.04 -1.92
C PRO A 247 8.93 0.08 -1.91
N PRO A 248 8.38 1.26 -2.28
CA PRO A 248 6.94 1.44 -2.41
C PRO A 248 6.38 0.65 -3.59
N PHE A 249 5.06 0.48 -3.63
CA PHE A 249 4.37 0.00 -4.82
C PHE A 249 4.55 0.96 -5.99
N LYS A 250 4.44 0.43 -7.20
CA LYS A 250 4.65 1.14 -8.45
C LYS A 250 3.51 0.86 -9.42
N THR A 251 2.96 1.92 -9.99
CA THR A 251 1.96 1.84 -11.07
C THR A 251 2.26 2.94 -12.07
N THR A 252 2.35 2.62 -13.36
CA THR A 252 2.53 3.63 -14.42
C THR A 252 1.31 3.69 -15.30
N ALA A 253 0.96 4.87 -15.81
CA ALA A 253 -0.10 4.98 -16.79
C ALA A 253 0.33 4.38 -18.15
N TRP A 254 -0.65 4.07 -18.98
CA TRP A 254 -0.42 3.82 -20.41
C TRP A 254 0.06 5.11 -21.08
N ALA A 255 1.14 5.01 -21.85
CA ALA A 255 1.74 6.12 -22.58
C ALA A 255 2.59 5.61 -23.75
N PHE A 256 3.13 6.54 -24.53
CA PHE A 256 4.18 6.24 -25.49
C PHE A 256 5.38 5.60 -24.79
N HIS A 257 5.97 4.59 -25.44
CA HIS A 257 7.21 3.95 -25.05
C HIS A 257 8.04 3.71 -26.30
N ARG A 258 9.36 3.58 -26.16
CA ARG A 258 10.29 3.49 -27.31
C ARG A 258 10.38 2.09 -27.89
N VAL A 259 10.24 1.07 -27.06
CA VAL A 259 10.34 -0.34 -27.44
C VAL A 259 9.16 -1.12 -26.87
N GLU A 260 8.53 -1.97 -27.66
CA GLU A 260 7.47 -2.88 -27.21
C GLU A 260 7.91 -4.33 -27.41
N TYR A 261 7.73 -5.17 -26.39
CA TYR A 261 7.71 -6.62 -26.52
C TYR A 261 6.26 -7.09 -26.41
N ASN A 262 5.72 -7.68 -27.47
CA ASN A 262 4.32 -8.06 -27.55
C ASN A 262 4.18 -9.59 -27.73
N MET A 263 3.46 -10.23 -26.81
CA MET A 263 3.18 -11.67 -26.83
C MET A 263 2.01 -12.05 -27.73
N ASN A 264 1.25 -11.09 -28.25
CA ASN A 264 0.10 -11.34 -29.12
C ASN A 264 0.56 -11.65 -30.56
N THR A 265 1.39 -12.66 -30.73
CA THR A 265 1.81 -13.15 -32.04
C THR A 265 0.84 -14.25 -32.50
N ALA A 266 0.59 -14.34 -33.81
CA ALA A 266 -0.36 -15.31 -34.37
C ALA A 266 -0.02 -16.77 -34.02
N ASP A 267 1.25 -17.05 -33.73
CA ASP A 267 1.77 -18.40 -33.52
C ASP A 267 1.94 -18.74 -32.02
N GLY A 268 1.54 -17.84 -31.10
CA GLY A 268 1.75 -18.03 -29.66
C GLY A 268 3.22 -18.16 -29.25
N ALA A 269 4.12 -17.64 -30.09
CA ALA A 269 5.56 -17.80 -29.98
C ALA A 269 6.20 -16.76 -29.04
N ALA A 270 7.53 -16.68 -29.07
CA ALA A 270 8.33 -15.65 -28.43
C ALA A 270 7.79 -14.22 -28.70
N PRO A 271 7.96 -13.27 -27.75
CA PRO A 271 7.44 -11.92 -27.91
C PRO A 271 8.09 -11.24 -29.11
N ALA A 272 7.26 -10.62 -29.96
CA ALA A 272 7.72 -9.78 -31.06
C ALA A 272 8.23 -8.45 -30.49
N ARG A 273 9.41 -8.00 -30.95
CA ARG A 273 9.99 -6.72 -30.56
C ARG A 273 9.68 -5.66 -31.62
N TYR A 274 9.09 -4.55 -31.20
CA TYR A 274 8.83 -3.38 -32.04
C TYR A 274 9.66 -2.18 -31.59
N ASP A 275 10.18 -1.43 -32.56
CA ASP A 275 10.73 -0.09 -32.34
C ASP A 275 9.58 0.91 -32.56
N CYS A 276 9.06 1.47 -31.48
CA CYS A 276 7.89 2.33 -31.53
C CYS A 276 8.20 3.76 -32.01
N VAL A 277 9.48 4.13 -32.08
CA VAL A 277 9.91 5.39 -32.70
C VAL A 277 9.84 5.23 -34.22
N ALA A 278 10.33 4.11 -34.74
CA ALA A 278 10.31 3.81 -36.17
C ALA A 278 8.94 3.31 -36.67
N GLN A 279 8.19 2.59 -35.82
CA GLN A 279 6.94 1.90 -36.15
C GLN A 279 5.83 2.23 -35.13
N PRO A 280 5.44 3.50 -34.97
CA PRO A 280 4.49 3.90 -33.93
C PRO A 280 3.11 3.23 -34.06
N ALA A 281 2.69 2.89 -35.29
CA ALA A 281 1.43 2.20 -35.54
C ALA A 281 1.41 0.73 -35.09
N ALA A 282 2.58 0.12 -34.86
CA ALA A 282 2.70 -1.25 -34.39
C ALA A 282 2.60 -1.36 -32.86
N CYS A 283 2.79 -0.26 -32.12
CA CYS A 283 2.83 -0.25 -30.66
C CYS A 283 1.52 0.25 -30.04
N ARG A 284 1.24 -0.20 -28.81
CA ARG A 284 0.01 0.08 -28.06
C ARG A 284 0.24 1.13 -26.99
N VAL A 285 -0.44 2.26 -27.12
CA VAL A 285 -0.39 3.36 -26.14
C VAL A 285 -1.62 3.45 -25.24
N VAL A 286 -2.59 2.55 -25.44
CA VAL A 286 -3.84 2.44 -24.66
C VAL A 286 -4.19 0.96 -24.46
N PRO A 287 -4.93 0.61 -23.38
CA PRO A 287 -5.50 -0.72 -23.23
C PRO A 287 -6.49 -1.00 -24.38
N ARG A 288 -6.64 -2.29 -24.73
CA ARG A 288 -7.70 -2.74 -25.67
C ARG A 288 -8.96 -3.07 -24.88
#